data_AF-A0A3A8YRS7-F1
#
_entry.id   AF-A0A3A8YRS7-F1
#
_cell.length_a   1.000
_cell.length_b   1.000
_cell.length_c   1.000
_cell.angle_alpha   90.00
_cell.angle_beta   90.00
_cell.angle_gamma   90.00
#
_symmetry.space_group_name_H-M   'P 1'
#
loop_
_entity.id
_entity.type
_entity.pdbx_description
1 polymer ?
#
loop_
_entity_poly.entity_id
_entity_poly.type
_entity_poly.pdbx_seq_one_letter_code
_entity_poly.pdbx_strand_id
1 'polypeptide(L)' 'MTNQEWLIELEGPVRRISGGINAIGIMTMGLAQAADPYADGFHAVWNYLVDAERDLQTQLTACQNAETD' A
#
# COMPACT_ATOMS: atom_id res chain seq x y z
N MET A 1 12.35 -21.40 9.58
CA MET A 1 12.13 -20.04 9.09
C MET A 1 13.15 -19.13 9.71
N THR A 2 14.10 -18.67 8.90
CA THR A 2 14.96 -17.54 9.20
C THR A 2 14.17 -16.24 9.04
N ASN A 3 14.67 -15.13 9.57
CA ASN A 3 14.02 -13.83 9.36
C ASN A 3 13.98 -13.46 7.85
N GLN A 4 15.01 -13.87 7.09
CA GLN A 4 15.06 -13.70 5.64
C GLN A 4 13.96 -14.46 4.89
N GLU A 5 13.68 -15.70 5.30
CA GLU A 5 12.56 -16.47 4.74
C GLU A 5 11.22 -15.76 5.04
N TRP A 6 11.04 -15.20 6.24
CA TRP A 6 9.84 -14.43 6.58
C TRP A 6 9.70 -13.14 5.75
N LEU A 7 10.80 -12.41 5.52
CA LEU A 7 10.78 -11.19 4.71
C LEU A 7 10.41 -11.47 3.25
N ILE A 8 10.91 -12.57 2.68
CA ILE A 8 10.56 -13.01 1.33
C ILE A 8 9.08 -13.38 1.25
N GLU A 9 8.56 -14.10 2.24
CA GLU A 9 7.14 -14.47 2.28
C GLU A 9 6.21 -13.25 2.40
N LEU A 10 6.66 -12.16 3.02
CA LEU A 10 5.91 -10.89 3.13
C LEU A 10 5.76 -10.15 1.79
N GLU A 11 6.63 -10.36 0.81
CA GLU A 11 6.55 -9.66 -0.49
C GLU A 11 5.22 -9.91 -1.21
N GLY A 12 4.70 -11.13 -1.14
CA GLY A 12 3.44 -11.53 -1.78
C GLY A 12 2.23 -10.77 -1.21
N PRO A 13 1.98 -10.84 0.10
CA PRO A 13 0.97 -10.05 0.78
C PRO A 13 1.10 -8.54 0.54
N VAL A 14 2.31 -7.98 0.65
CA VAL A 14 2.56 -6.54 0.44
C VAL A 14 2.15 -6.12 -0.97
N ARG A 15 2.57 -6.89 -1.99
CA ARG A 15 2.20 -6.62 -3.39
C ARG A 15 0.70 -6.68 -3.64
N ARG A 16 -0.04 -7.57 -2.96
CA ARG A 16 -1.50 -7.65 -3.05
C ARG A 16 -2.16 -6.40 -2.46
N ILE A 17 -1.65 -5.92 -1.32
CA ILE A 17 -2.11 -4.67 -0.70
C ILE A 17 -1.89 -3.50 -1.66
N SER A 18 -0.68 -3.38 -2.23
CA SER A 18 -0.36 -2.36 -3.25
C SER A 18 -1.35 -2.37 -4.41
N GLY A 19 -1.66 -3.56 -4.93
CA GLY A 19 -2.66 -3.72 -6.00
C GLY A 19 -4.05 -3.22 -5.60
N GLY A 20 -4.50 -3.52 -4.38
CA GLY A 20 -5.78 -3.07 -3.85
C GLY A 20 -5.84 -1.55 -3.68
N ILE A 21 -4.78 -0.94 -3.14
CA ILE A 21 -4.68 0.52 -2.95
C ILE A 21 -4.73 1.24 -4.29
N ASN A 22 -4.03 0.73 -5.31
CA ASN A 22 -4.08 1.28 -6.66
C ASN A 22 -5.50 1.18 -7.26
N ALA A 23 -6.19 0.05 -7.08
CA ALA A 23 -7.56 -0.11 -7.54
C ALA A 23 -8.51 0.88 -6.86
N ILE A 24 -8.37 1.11 -5.56
CA ILE A 24 -9.12 2.15 -4.83
C ILE A 24 -8.81 3.54 -5.40
N GLY A 25 -7.55 3.84 -5.72
CA GLY A 25 -7.17 5.09 -6.37
C GLY A 25 -7.89 5.33 -7.70
N ILE A 26 -8.01 4.30 -8.55
CA ILE A 26 -8.80 4.38 -9.79
C ILE A 26 -10.28 4.68 -9.49
N MET A 27 -10.88 3.98 -8.52
CA MET A 27 -12.28 4.19 -8.15
C MET A 27 -12.52 5.60 -7.63
N THR A 28 -11.63 6.12 -6.78
CA THR A 28 -11.66 7.50 -6.28
C THR A 28 -11.61 8.51 -7.42
N MET A 29 -10.73 8.33 -8.42
CA MET A 29 -10.68 9.20 -9.59
C MET A 29 -11.98 9.15 -10.40
N GLY A 30 -12.61 7.98 -10.52
CA GLY A 30 -13.91 7.82 -11.16
C GLY A 30 -15.03 8.58 -10.44
N LEU A 31 -15.08 8.50 -9.10
CA LEU A 31 -16.03 9.25 -8.28
C LEU A 31 -15.85 10.76 -8.46
N ALA A 32 -14.61 11.24 -8.44
CA ALA A 32 -14.31 12.65 -8.68
C ALA A 32 -14.77 13.11 -10.08
N GLN A 33 -14.53 12.31 -11.12
CA GLN A 33 -14.98 12.61 -12.48
C GLN A 33 -16.51 12.63 -12.59
N ALA A 34 -17.20 11.76 -11.85
CA ALA A 34 -18.67 11.72 -11.81
C ALA A 34 -19.29 12.84 -10.96
N ALA A 35 -18.47 13.70 -10.32
CA ALA A 35 -18.91 14.66 -9.32
C ALA A 35 -19.74 13.99 -8.19
N ASP A 36 -19.37 12.76 -7.83
CA ASP A 36 -20.04 11.99 -6.80
C ASP A 36 -19.80 12.62 -5.41
N PRO A 37 -20.82 12.77 -4.56
CA PRO A 37 -20.69 13.42 -3.25
C PRO A 37 -19.73 12.70 -2.29
N TYR A 38 -19.37 11.43 -2.56
CA TYR A 38 -18.43 10.68 -1.74
C TYR A 38 -16.98 10.77 -2.22
N ALA A 39 -16.71 11.46 -3.33
CA ALA A 39 -15.37 11.56 -3.92
C ALA A 39 -14.30 12.04 -2.92
N ASP A 40 -14.59 13.10 -2.16
CA ASP A 40 -13.65 13.67 -1.19
C ASP A 40 -13.37 12.70 -0.02
N GLY A 41 -14.41 11.98 0.44
CA GLY A 41 -14.26 10.98 1.50
C GLY A 41 -13.42 9.79 1.06
N PHE A 42 -13.66 9.29 -0.16
CA PHE A 42 -12.85 8.22 -0.75
C PHE A 42 -11.42 8.67 -1.05
N HIS A 43 -11.23 9.93 -1.43
CA HIS A 43 -9.91 10.52 -1.61
C HIS A 43 -9.10 10.57 -0.32
N ALA A 44 -9.71 10.98 0.80
CA ALA A 44 -9.06 10.95 2.10
C ALA A 44 -8.66 9.51 2.52
N VAL A 45 -9.57 8.54 2.36
CA VAL A 45 -9.27 7.12 2.67
C VAL A 45 -8.13 6.60 1.80
N TRP A 46 -8.15 6.90 0.50
CA TRP A 46 -7.09 6.50 -0.40
C TRP A 46 -5.73 7.08 0.00
N ASN A 47 -5.67 8.36 0.39
CA ASN A 47 -4.44 8.98 0.86
C ASN A 47 -3.90 8.28 2.12
N TYR A 48 -4.74 7.95 3.09
CA TYR A 48 -4.31 7.21 4.29
C TYR A 48 -3.73 5.84 3.94
N LEU A 49 -4.31 5.15 2.97
CA LEU A 49 -3.81 3.85 2.51
C LEU A 49 -2.46 3.98 1.81
N VAL A 50 -2.30 4.98 0.95
CA VAL A 50 -1.03 5.27 0.26
C VAL A 50 0.07 5.60 1.27
N ASP A 51 -0.22 6.41 2.28
CA ASP A 51 0.75 6.74 3.32
C ASP A 51 1.13 5.50 4.15
N ALA A 52 0.16 4.67 4.54
CA ALA A 52 0.42 3.41 5.23
C ALA A 52 1.25 2.42 4.38
N GLU A 53 1.02 2.37 3.07
CA GLU A 53 1.83 1.56 2.15
C GLU A 53 3.28 2.04 2.09
N ARG A 54 3.50 3.35 2.01
CA ARG A 54 4.85 3.94 2.00
C ARG A 54 5.60 3.62 3.28
N ASP A 55 4.93 3.74 4.43
CA ASP A 55 5.52 3.39 5.72
C ASP A 55 5.87 1.91 5.77
N LEU A 56 4.96 1.03 5.33
CA LEU A 56 5.19 -0.42 5.28
C LEU A 56 6.39 -0.78 4.38
N GLN A 57 6.46 -0.23 3.17
CA GLN A 57 7.56 -0.47 2.25
C GLN A 57 8.89 0.03 2.82
N THR A 58 8.89 1.20 3.46
CA THR A 58 10.08 1.76 4.12
C THR A 58 10.61 0.82 5.20
N GLN A 59 9.73 0.33 6.08
CA GLN A 59 10.12 -0.61 7.14
C GLN A 59 10.56 -1.96 6.58
N LEU A 60 9.89 -2.47 5.55
CA LEU A 60 10.27 -3.74 4.92
C LEU A 60 11.68 -3.64 4.30
N THR A 61 11.97 -2.57 3.57
CA THR A 61 13.31 -2.33 3.01
C THR A 61 14.36 -2.16 4.10
N ALA A 62 14.05 -1.48 5.20
CA ALA A 62 14.97 -1.37 6.33
C ALA A 62 15.30 -2.74 6.95
N CYS A 63 14.29 -3.60 7.13
CA CYS A 63 14.51 -4.97 7.61
C CYS A 63 15.36 -5.81 6.64
N GLN A 64 15.08 -5.72 5.34
CA GLN A 64 15.86 -6.44 4.32
C GLN A 64 17.33 -6.02 4.32
N ASN A 65 17.60 -4.71 4.41
CA ASN A 65 18.97 -4.20 4.46
C ASN A 65 19.70 -4.65 5.72
N ALA A 66 19.04 -4.61 6.89
CA ALA A 66 19.63 -5.03 8.17
C ALA A 66 19.98 -6.53 8.23
N GLU A 67 19.40 -7.36 7.37
CA GLU A 67 19.75 -8.78 7.27
C GLU A 67 20.87 -9.08 6.26
N THR A 68 21.26 -8.09 5.46
CA THR A 68 22.31 -8.23 4.45
C THR A 68 23.68 -7.73 4.96
N ASP A 69 23.72 -7.06 6.12
CA ASP A 69 24.90 -6.59 6.85
C ASP A 69 25.45 -7.65 7.84
#